data_AF-A0A7Z2G464-F1
#
_entry.id   AF-A0A7Z2G464-F1
#
_cell.length_a   1.000
_cell.length_b   1.000
_cell.length_c   1.000
_cell.angle_alpha   90.00
_cell.angle_beta   90.00
_cell.angle_gamma   90.00
#
_symmetry.space_group_name_H-M   'P 1'
#
loop_
_entity.id
_entity.type
_entity.pdbx_description
1 polymer ?
#
loop_
_entity_poly.entity_id
_entity_poly.type
_entity_poly.pdbx_seq_one_letter_code
_entity_poly.pdbx_strand_id
1 'polypeptide(L)'
;MKKTTDPFQADSPKPVRPMKAGAARGARGKPTAAALARASAGLSQSAFAVLLGVSARTLQDWEQGRRQPTGAAQTLLRVAVAHPEALRALQSA
;
A
#
# COMPACT_ATOMS: atom_id res chain seq x y z
N MET A 1 65.84 1.76 -9.23
CA MET A 1 64.79 1.12 -8.41
C MET A 1 63.75 2.17 -8.05
N LYS A 2 62.50 1.97 -8.48
CA LYS A 2 61.34 2.84 -8.24
C LYS A 2 60.83 2.63 -6.82
N LYS A 3 60.32 3.67 -6.14
CA LYS A 3 59.08 3.59 -5.34
C LYS A 3 58.36 4.93 -5.42
N THR A 4 57.40 4.98 -6.34
CA THR A 4 56.40 6.02 -6.50
C THR A 4 55.40 5.88 -5.35
N THR A 5 55.18 6.95 -4.58
CA THR A 5 54.14 7.01 -3.56
C THR A 5 52.80 7.28 -4.25
N ASP A 6 51.84 6.37 -4.06
CA ASP A 6 50.51 6.41 -4.66
C ASP A 6 49.53 7.14 -3.71
N PRO A 7 48.92 8.29 -4.07
CA PRO A 7 48.12 9.09 -3.15
C PRO A 7 46.65 8.62 -3.02
N PHE A 8 46.28 7.45 -3.56
CA PHE A 8 44.88 7.04 -3.67
C PHE A 8 44.32 6.27 -2.47
N GLN A 9 45.02 6.20 -1.33
CA GLN A 9 44.58 5.40 -0.19
C GLN A 9 43.80 6.24 0.84
N ALA A 10 42.75 6.92 0.39
CA ALA A 10 41.87 7.70 1.27
C ALA A 10 40.44 7.83 0.72
N ASP A 11 39.74 6.71 0.55
CA ASP A 11 38.30 6.68 0.86
C ASP A 11 37.83 5.23 1.02
N SER A 12 37.58 4.82 2.27
CA SER A 12 36.88 3.56 2.55
C SER A 12 35.44 3.90 2.89
N PRO A 13 34.45 3.54 2.05
CA PRO A 13 33.06 3.76 2.40
C PRO A 13 32.72 2.90 3.63
N LYS A 14 32.21 3.55 4.69
CA LYS A 14 31.76 2.87 5.90
C LYS A 14 30.63 1.88 5.57
N PRO A 15 30.52 0.76 6.29
CA PRO A 15 29.44 -0.19 6.08
C PRO A 15 28.09 0.48 6.36
N VAL A 16 27.26 0.55 5.33
CA VAL A 16 25.85 0.92 5.46
C VAL A 16 25.16 -0.13 6.33
N ARG A 17 24.67 0.30 7.49
CA ARG A 17 23.86 -0.56 8.36
C ARG A 17 22.63 -1.00 7.58
N PRO A 18 22.25 -2.29 7.58
CA PRO A 18 20.99 -2.68 6.96
C PRO A 18 19.87 -1.94 7.68
N MET A 19 19.14 -1.08 6.94
CA MET A 19 17.90 -0.53 7.42
C MET A 19 16.99 -1.71 7.75
N LYS A 20 16.60 -1.80 9.01
CA LYS A 20 15.71 -2.83 9.52
C LYS A 20 14.40 -2.70 8.76
N ALA A 21 14.20 -3.54 7.74
CA ALA A 21 12.92 -3.66 7.07
C ALA A 21 11.88 -3.96 8.16
N GLY A 22 11.04 -2.98 8.47
CA GLY A 22 9.96 -3.12 9.43
C GLY A 22 9.18 -4.36 9.05
N ALA A 23 9.20 -5.36 9.92
CA ALA A 23 8.54 -6.63 9.69
C ALA A 23 7.02 -6.40 9.64
N ALA A 24 6.49 -6.05 8.47
CA ALA A 24 5.11 -6.35 8.13
C ALA A 24 5.05 -7.85 7.81
N ARG A 25 5.18 -8.68 8.86
CA ARG A 25 4.77 -10.08 8.80
C ARG A 25 3.27 -10.04 8.58
N GLY A 26 2.86 -10.16 7.31
CA GLY A 26 1.47 -10.26 6.91
C GLY A 26 0.88 -11.48 7.60
N ALA A 27 0.23 -11.26 8.75
CA ALA A 27 -0.69 -12.23 9.27
C ALA A 27 -1.74 -12.41 8.17
N ARG A 28 -1.89 -13.65 7.67
CA ARG A 28 -3.04 -14.06 6.85
C ARG A 28 -4.28 -14.04 7.75
N GLY A 29 -4.70 -12.84 8.15
CA GLY A 29 -5.93 -12.58 8.85
C GLY A 29 -7.11 -12.70 7.90
N LYS A 30 -8.31 -12.80 8.46
CA LYS A 30 -9.56 -12.72 7.68
C LYS A 30 -9.53 -11.46 6.81
N PRO A 31 -10.03 -11.53 5.56
CA PRO A 31 -10.03 -10.37 4.67
C PRO A 31 -10.82 -9.22 5.32
N THR A 32 -10.26 -8.01 5.28
CA THR A 32 -10.90 -6.81 5.82
C THR A 32 -12.07 -6.38 4.93
N ALA A 33 -12.98 -5.57 5.47
CA ALA A 33 -14.10 -5.04 4.71
C ALA A 33 -13.64 -4.24 3.46
N ALA A 34 -12.52 -3.52 3.57
CA ALA A 34 -11.92 -2.79 2.45
C ALA A 34 -11.43 -3.74 1.35
N ALA A 35 -10.74 -4.82 1.72
CA ALA A 35 -10.23 -5.80 0.77
C ALA A 35 -11.37 -6.56 0.06
N LEU A 36 -12.42 -6.92 0.81
CA LEU A 36 -13.62 -7.54 0.26
C LEU A 36 -14.34 -6.61 -0.73
N ALA A 37 -14.57 -5.36 -0.33
CA ALA A 37 -15.23 -4.37 -1.18
C ALA A 37 -14.51 -4.14 -2.51
N ARG A 38 -13.18 -3.98 -2.49
CA ARG A 38 -12.39 -3.81 -3.72
C ARG A 38 -12.42 -5.06 -4.57
N ALA A 39 -12.29 -6.24 -3.97
CA ALA A 39 -12.35 -7.51 -4.69
C ALA A 39 -13.72 -7.70 -5.36
N SER A 40 -14.82 -7.41 -4.65
CA SER A 40 -16.18 -7.42 -5.22
C SER A 40 -16.31 -6.46 -6.40
N ALA A 41 -15.77 -5.25 -6.29
CA ALA A 41 -15.79 -4.28 -7.37
C ALA A 41 -14.91 -4.69 -8.57
N GLY A 42 -13.92 -5.58 -8.38
CA GLY A 42 -13.01 -6.04 -9.44
C GLY A 42 -11.98 -4.99 -9.84
N LEU A 43 -11.69 -4.03 -8.97
CA LEU A 43 -10.86 -2.86 -9.28
C LEU A 43 -9.43 -2.99 -8.75
N SER A 44 -8.51 -2.30 -9.43
CA SER A 44 -7.17 -2.08 -8.88
C SER A 44 -7.25 -1.22 -7.62
N GLN A 45 -6.24 -1.31 -6.76
CA GLN A 45 -6.21 -0.53 -5.51
C GLN A 45 -6.23 0.97 -5.78
N SER A 46 -5.52 1.45 -6.81
CA SER A 46 -5.52 2.86 -7.20
C SER A 46 -6.88 3.33 -7.72
N ALA A 47 -7.51 2.58 -8.63
CA ALA A 47 -8.81 2.96 -9.17
C ALA A 47 -9.90 3.00 -8.09
N PHE A 48 -9.91 2.00 -7.20
CA PHE A 48 -10.84 1.95 -6.08
C PHE A 48 -10.62 3.10 -5.08
N ALA A 49 -9.37 3.45 -4.80
CA ALA A 49 -9.05 4.57 -3.91
C ALA A 49 -9.53 5.91 -4.47
N VAL A 50 -9.35 6.13 -5.78
CA VAL A 50 -9.84 7.33 -6.47
C VAL A 50 -11.36 7.44 -6.36
N LEU A 51 -12.11 6.36 -6.64
CA LEU A 51 -13.57 6.35 -6.51
C LEU A 51 -14.04 6.64 -5.08
N LEU A 52 -13.32 6.16 -4.07
CA LEU A 52 -13.63 6.42 -2.66
C LEU A 52 -13.16 7.80 -2.18
N GLY A 53 -12.45 8.58 -3.02
CA GLY A 53 -11.92 9.89 -2.65
C GLY A 53 -10.82 9.83 -1.59
N VAL A 54 -10.03 8.75 -1.57
CA VAL A 54 -8.93 8.56 -0.61
C VAL A 54 -7.61 8.26 -1.32
N SER A 55 -6.49 8.42 -0.61
CA SER A 55 -5.20 8.00 -1.16
C SER A 55 -5.10 6.48 -1.25
N ALA A 56 -4.34 5.97 -2.23
CA ALA A 56 -4.03 4.53 -2.33
C ALA A 56 -3.37 4.00 -1.05
N ARG A 57 -2.57 4.84 -0.36
CA ARG A 57 -1.96 4.49 0.91
C ARG A 57 -3.01 4.30 2.02
N THR A 58 -4.00 5.17 2.10
CA THR A 58 -5.11 5.05 3.05
C THR A 58 -5.87 3.75 2.83
N LEU A 59 -6.20 3.44 1.58
CA LEU A 59 -6.86 2.18 1.24
C LEU A 59 -5.99 0.97 1.61
N GLN A 60 -4.68 1.01 1.32
CA GLN A 60 -3.76 -0.06 1.70
C GLN A 60 -3.69 -0.26 3.23
N ASP A 61 -3.67 0.81 4.01
CA ASP A 61 -3.69 0.74 5.47
C ASP A 61 -4.99 0.09 5.98
N TRP A 62 -6.13 0.33 5.32
CA TRP A 62 -7.40 -0.34 5.62
C TRP A 62 -7.40 -1.81 5.22
N GLU A 63 -6.95 -2.12 4.00
CA GLU A 63 -6.91 -3.49 3.50
C GLU A 63 -6.04 -4.41 4.35
N GLN A 64 -4.93 -3.86 4.85
CA GLN A 64 -3.97 -4.56 5.71
C GLN A 64 -4.33 -4.50 7.20
N GLY A 65 -5.45 -3.86 7.56
CA GLY A 65 -5.93 -3.75 8.94
C GLY A 65 -5.06 -2.89 9.85
N ARG A 66 -4.16 -2.06 9.31
CA ARG A 66 -3.36 -1.10 10.08
C ARG A 66 -4.21 0.06 10.60
N ARG A 67 -5.25 0.41 9.85
CA ARG A 67 -6.23 1.44 10.20
C ARG A 67 -7.63 0.95 9.87
N GLN A 68 -8.63 1.50 10.53
CA GLN A 68 -10.02 1.21 10.21
C GLN A 68 -10.67 2.38 9.47
N PRO A 69 -11.48 2.13 8.44
CA PRO A 69 -12.34 3.15 7.85
C PRO A 69 -13.35 3.64 8.89
N THR A 70 -13.79 4.89 8.79
CA THR A 70 -14.76 5.49 9.71
C THR A 70 -15.89 6.19 8.96
N GLY A 71 -17.03 6.37 9.62
CA GLY A 71 -18.17 7.14 9.11
C GLY A 71 -18.63 6.69 7.71
N ALA A 72 -18.71 7.64 6.78
CA ALA A 72 -19.16 7.41 5.41
C ALA A 72 -18.35 6.32 4.69
N ALA A 73 -17.04 6.20 4.96
CA ALA A 73 -16.20 5.19 4.32
C ALA A 73 -16.66 3.77 4.66
N GLN A 74 -17.07 3.48 5.90
CA GLN A 74 -17.60 2.16 6.27
C GLN A 74 -18.90 1.84 5.51
N THR A 75 -19.77 2.83 5.34
CA THR A 75 -21.01 2.67 4.58
C THR A 75 -20.72 2.43 3.10
N LEU A 76 -19.82 3.20 2.49
CA LEU A 76 -19.41 3.00 1.10
C LEU A 76 -18.78 1.63 0.86
N LEU A 77 -17.96 1.12 1.79
CA LEU A 77 -17.40 -0.22 1.67
C LEU A 77 -18.49 -1.30 1.72
N ARG A 78 -19.52 -1.13 2.56
CA ARG A 78 -20.69 -2.05 2.58
C ARG A 78 -21.47 -1.98 1.26
N VAL A 79 -21.71 -0.79 0.74
CA VAL A 79 -22.36 -0.60 -0.56
C VAL A 79 -21.53 -1.26 -1.67
N ALA A 80 -20.21 -1.10 -1.68
CA ALA A 80 -19.33 -1.70 -2.66
C ALA A 80 -19.34 -3.25 -2.62
N VAL A 81 -19.57 -3.85 -1.45
CA VAL A 81 -19.75 -5.30 -1.34
C VAL A 81 -21.12 -5.73 -1.84
N ALA A 82 -22.19 -5.00 -1.50
CA ALA A 82 -23.56 -5.37 -1.84
C ALA A 82 -23.93 -5.06 -3.30
N HIS A 83 -23.38 -3.97 -3.84
CA HIS A 83 -23.70 -3.39 -5.15
C HIS A 83 -22.42 -3.01 -5.91
N PRO A 84 -21.54 -3.96 -6.23
CA PRO A 84 -20.29 -3.68 -6.93
C PRO A 84 -20.48 -3.05 -8.32
N GLU A 85 -21.62 -3.31 -8.97
CA GLU A 85 -22.00 -2.73 -10.26
C GLU A 85 -22.10 -1.19 -10.22
N ALA A 86 -22.55 -0.61 -9.10
CA ALA A 86 -22.64 0.84 -8.96
C ALA A 86 -21.25 1.50 -9.02
N LEU A 87 -20.23 0.88 -8.40
CA LEU A 87 -18.86 1.39 -8.45
C LEU A 87 -18.22 1.19 -9.82
N ARG A 88 -18.50 0.07 -10.49
CA ARG A 88 -18.00 -0.17 -11.85
C ARG A 88 -18.57 0.85 -12.84
N ALA A 89 -19.85 1.20 -12.72
CA ALA A 89 -20.49 2.22 -13.55
C ALA A 89 -19.84 3.60 -13.36
N LEU A 90 -19.49 3.97 -12.13
CA LEU A 90 -18.79 5.23 -11.83
C LEU A 90 -17.35 5.28 -12.37
N GLN A 91 -16.68 4.13 -12.56
CA GLN A 91 -15.31 4.10 -13.09
C GLN A 91 -15.27 4.34 -14.60
N SER A 92 -16.33 3.96 -15.31
CA SER A 92 -16.46 4.12 -16.77
C SER A 92 -17.08 5.45 -17.18
N ALA A 93 -17.57 6.24 -16.22
CA ALA A 93 -18.15 7.56 -16.42
C ALA A 93 -17.06 8.65 -16.37
#